data_AF-N1V6Q3-F1
#
_entry.id   AF-N1V6Q3-F1
#
_cell.length_a   1.000
_cell.length_b   1.000
_cell.length_c   1.000
_cell.angle_alpha   90.00
_cell.angle_beta   90.00
_cell.angle_gamma   90.00
#
_symmetry.space_group_name_H-M   'P 1'
#
loop_
_entity.id
_entity.type
_entity.pdbx_description
1 polymer ?
#
loop_
_entity_poly.entity_id
_entity_poly.type
_entity_poly.pdbx_seq_one_letter_code
_entity_poly.pdbx_strand_id
1 'polypeptide(L)'
;MNARLHEALAILGDIDADDASTEARGRRAHARVIAMIEFADEVSGMRQEQRIANLLTLAQMGKKDSQAALHEARSLLGLDGGKEKALKGVA
;
A
#
# COMPACT_ATOMS: atom_id res chain seq x y z
N MET A 1 -1.49 15.25 4.51
CA MET A 1 -2.09 15.18 3.16
C MET A 1 -1.07 14.51 2.25
N ASN A 2 -1.48 13.55 1.42
CA ASN A 2 -0.58 12.72 0.64
C ASN A 2 0.21 13.55 -0.38
N ALA A 3 1.55 13.50 -0.35
CA ALA A 3 2.41 14.40 -1.12
C ALA A 3 2.15 14.30 -2.64
N ARG A 4 1.86 13.08 -3.13
CA ARG A 4 1.56 12.81 -4.54
C ARG A 4 0.24 13.40 -4.99
N LEU A 5 -0.81 13.30 -4.17
CA LEU A 5 -2.10 13.92 -4.48
C LEU A 5 -2.01 15.45 -4.49
N HIS A 6 -1.21 16.03 -3.58
CA HIS A 6 -0.97 17.47 -3.59
C HIS A 6 -0.26 17.91 -4.87
N GLU A 7 0.74 17.16 -5.33
CA GLU A 7 1.42 17.42 -6.61
C GLU A 7 0.47 17.33 -7.80
N ALA A 8 -0.35 16.27 -7.87
CA ALA A 8 -1.34 16.11 -8.92
C ALA A 8 -2.35 17.26 -8.95
N LEU A 9 -2.83 17.71 -7.79
CA LEU A 9 -3.75 18.84 -7.68
C LEU A 9 -3.09 20.17 -8.07
N ALA A 10 -1.83 20.39 -7.69
CA ALA A 10 -1.09 21.58 -8.09
C ALA A 10 -0.94 21.65 -9.62
N ILE A 11 -0.56 20.53 -10.25
CA ILE A 11 -0.46 20.44 -11.71
C ILE A 11 -1.81 20.75 -12.38
N LEU A 12 -2.92 20.22 -11.85
CA LEU A 12 -4.24 20.48 -12.41
C LEU A 12 -4.72 21.92 -12.16
N GLY A 13 -4.37 22.53 -11.03
CA GLY A 13 -4.70 23.92 -10.70
C GLY A 13 -3.97 24.94 -11.57
N ASP A 14 -2.80 24.58 -12.09
CA ASP A 14 -2.01 25.42 -13.01
C ASP A 14 -2.45 25.32 -14.48
N ILE A 15 -3.38 24.42 -14.81
CA ILE A 15 -3.83 24.19 -16.18
C ILE A 15 -5.21 24.81 -16.34
N ASP A 16 -5.34 25.72 -17.30
CA ASP A 16 -6.65 26.23 -17.71
C ASP A 16 -7.51 25.07 -18.25
N ALA A 17 -8.75 24.98 -17.78
CA ALA A 17 -9.67 23.90 -18.10
C ALA A 17 -9.93 23.80 -19.61
N ASP A 18 -9.94 24.96 -20.28
CA ASP A 18 -10.22 25.11 -21.70
C ASP A 18 -8.96 25.02 -22.58
N ASP A 19 -7.77 24.90 -21.99
CA ASP A 19 -6.53 24.77 -22.76
C ASP A 19 -6.41 23.38 -23.40
N ALA A 20 -6.67 23.34 -24.71
CA ALA A 20 -6.58 22.15 -25.55
C ALA A 20 -5.15 21.88 -26.08
N SER A 21 -4.16 22.68 -25.69
CA SER A 21 -2.77 22.50 -26.12
C SER A 21 -2.23 21.11 -25.79
N THR A 22 -1.27 20.64 -26.59
CA THR A 22 -0.60 19.36 -26.34
C THR A 22 0.11 19.35 -24.99
N GLU A 23 0.63 20.51 -24.57
CA GLU A 23 1.28 20.67 -23.26
C GLU A 23 0.28 20.52 -22.11
N ALA A 24 -0.85 21.23 -22.13
CA ALA A 24 -1.90 21.08 -21.12
C ALA A 24 -2.46 19.65 -21.07
N ARG A 25 -2.61 18.98 -22.23
CA ARG A 25 -2.98 17.57 -22.27
C ARG A 25 -1.92 16.67 -21.63
N GLY A 26 -0.64 16.91 -21.90
CA GLY A 26 0.48 16.19 -21.31
C GLY A 26 0.54 16.34 -19.78
N ARG A 27 0.42 17.58 -19.28
CA ARG A 27 0.39 17.86 -17.84
C ARG A 27 -0.83 17.23 -17.15
N ARG A 28 -2.02 17.27 -17.77
CA ARG A 28 -3.21 16.57 -17.26
C ARG A 28 -3.01 15.05 -17.22
N ALA A 29 -2.39 14.46 -18.24
CA ALA A 29 -2.07 13.04 -18.24
C ALA A 29 -1.07 12.69 -17.12
N HIS A 30 -0.05 13.51 -16.89
CA HIS A 30 0.91 13.33 -15.81
C HIS A 30 0.24 13.35 -14.42
N ALA A 31 -0.61 14.35 -14.14
CA ALA A 31 -1.36 14.43 -12.90
C ALA A 31 -2.26 13.20 -12.66
N ARG A 32 -2.92 12.70 -13.72
CA ARG A 32 -3.72 11.46 -13.64
C ARG A 32 -2.85 10.25 -13.28
N VAL A 33 -1.68 10.11 -13.87
CA VAL A 33 -0.76 8.99 -13.56
C VAL A 33 -0.31 9.05 -12.10
N ILE A 34 0.06 10.22 -11.59
CA ILE A 34 0.43 10.39 -10.17
C ILE A 34 -0.72 9.96 -9.26
N ALA A 35 -1.93 10.44 -9.54
CA ALA A 35 -3.11 10.08 -8.75
C ALA A 35 -3.42 8.57 -8.83
N MET A 36 -3.23 7.93 -10.00
CA MET A 36 -3.41 6.49 -10.17
C MET A 36 -2.39 5.66 -9.38
N ILE A 37 -1.13 6.10 -9.32
CA ILE A 37 -0.10 5.45 -8.52
C ILE A 37 -0.50 5.51 -7.04
N GLU A 38 -0.92 6.68 -6.56
CA GLU A 38 -1.32 6.83 -5.18
C GLU A 38 -2.54 5.97 -4.83
N PHE A 39 -3.54 5.96 -5.72
CA PHE A 39 -4.70 5.10 -5.55
C PHE A 39 -4.31 3.60 -5.51
N ALA A 40 -3.38 3.17 -6.36
CA ALA A 40 -2.90 1.79 -6.36
C ALA A 40 -2.18 1.44 -5.06
N ASP A 41 -1.35 2.35 -4.53
CA ASP A 41 -0.65 2.19 -3.25
C ASP A 41 -1.67 2.07 -2.09
N GLU A 42 -2.66 2.96 -2.03
CA GLU A 42 -3.73 2.94 -1.03
C GLU A 42 -4.54 1.63 -1.09
N VAL A 43 -4.96 1.21 -2.28
CA VAL A 43 -5.73 -0.04 -2.45
C VAL A 43 -4.89 -1.28 -2.09
N SER A 44 -3.59 -1.27 -2.42
CA SER A 44 -2.67 -2.34 -2.04
C SER A 44 -2.53 -2.43 -0.52
N GLY A 45 -2.34 -1.29 0.16
CA GLY A 45 -2.31 -1.20 1.62
C GLY A 45 -3.61 -1.73 2.26
N MET A 46 -4.77 -1.30 1.76
CA MET A 46 -6.07 -1.78 2.23
C MET A 46 -6.23 -3.31 2.09
N ARG A 47 -5.77 -3.89 0.96
CA ARG A 47 -5.80 -5.35 0.77
C ARG A 47 -4.92 -6.07 1.79
N GLN A 48 -3.75 -5.54 2.10
CA GLN A 48 -2.85 -6.10 3.12
C GLN A 48 -3.49 -6.02 4.51
N GLU A 49 -4.07 -4.88 4.88
CA GLU A 49 -4.77 -4.69 6.16
C GLU A 49 -5.97 -5.64 6.30
N GLN A 50 -6.79 -5.79 5.25
CA GLN A 50 -7.91 -6.70 5.26
C GLN A 50 -7.47 -8.16 5.40
N ARG A 51 -6.37 -8.55 4.73
CA ARG A 51 -5.78 -9.88 4.88
C ARG A 51 -5.31 -10.12 6.31
N ILE A 52 -4.62 -9.16 6.92
CA ILE A 52 -4.19 -9.23 8.32
C ILE A 52 -5.41 -9.37 9.25
N ALA A 53 -6.45 -8.57 9.06
CA ALA A 53 -7.67 -8.65 9.87
C ALA A 53 -8.35 -10.02 9.77
N ASN A 54 -8.43 -10.60 8.57
CA ASN A 54 -8.96 -11.94 8.35
C ASN A 54 -8.13 -13.03 9.05
N LEU A 55 -6.80 -12.94 8.97
CA LEU A 55 -5.88 -13.87 9.64
C LEU A 55 -5.99 -13.78 11.17
N LEU A 56 -6.07 -12.56 11.73
CA LEU A 56 -6.28 -12.35 13.16
C LEU A 56 -7.63 -12.90 13.62
N THR A 57 -8.69 -12.71 12.82
CA THR A 57 -10.01 -13.28 13.09
C THR A 57 -9.96 -14.81 13.10
N LEU A 58 -9.32 -15.43 12.10
CA LEU A 58 -9.12 -16.88 12.04
C LEU A 58 -8.32 -17.41 13.24
N ALA A 59 -7.30 -16.68 13.68
CA ALA A 59 -6.51 -17.02 14.86
C ALA A 59 -7.37 -17.00 16.13
N GLN A 60 -8.25 -16.02 16.29
CA GLN A 60 -9.16 -15.90 17.43
C GLN A 60 -10.22 -17.01 17.49
N MET A 61 -10.59 -17.61 16.36
CA MET A 61 -11.55 -18.73 16.32
C MET A 61 -11.03 -20.04 16.93
N GLY A 62 -9.77 -20.10 17.38
CA GLY A 62 -9.23 -21.22 18.15
C GLY A 62 -9.12 -22.55 17.40
N LYS A 63 -9.17 -22.54 16.06
CA LYS A 63 -9.05 -23.73 15.22
C LYS A 63 -7.60 -24.23 15.14
N LYS A 64 -7.40 -25.45 14.63
CA LYS A 64 -6.08 -26.10 14.45
C LYS A 64 -5.04 -25.21 13.76
N ASP A 65 -5.47 -24.36 12.84
CA ASP A 65 -4.59 -23.49 12.04
C ASP A 65 -4.39 -22.08 12.65
N SER A 66 -4.90 -21.83 13.85
CA SER A 66 -4.85 -20.51 14.51
C SER A 66 -3.43 -19.98 14.71
N GLN A 67 -2.47 -20.84 15.04
CA GLN A 67 -1.07 -20.45 15.22
C GLN A 67 -0.38 -20.09 13.89
N ALA A 68 -0.72 -20.80 12.80
CA ALA A 68 -0.22 -20.50 11.47
C ALA A 68 -0.76 -19.16 10.96
N ALA A 69 -2.07 -18.91 11.16
CA ALA A 69 -2.69 -17.64 10.80
C ALA A 69 -2.11 -16.45 11.58
N LEU A 70 -1.84 -16.64 12.88
CA LEU A 70 -1.21 -15.61 13.72
C LEU A 70 0.24 -15.31 13.29
N HIS A 71 1.02 -16.35 12.94
CA HIS A 71 2.38 -16.18 12.43
C HIS A 71 2.38 -15.43 11.09
N GLU A 72 1.47 -15.78 10.17
CA GLU A 72 1.35 -15.09 8.89
C GLU A 72 0.95 -13.61 9.06
N ALA A 73 0.01 -13.31 9.96
CA ALA A 73 -0.37 -11.93 10.29
C ALA A 73 0.81 -11.12 10.84
N ARG A 74 1.64 -11.72 11.71
CA ARG A 74 2.85 -11.09 12.26
C ARG A 74 3.92 -10.84 11.20
N SER A 75 4.11 -11.79 10.28
CA SER A 75 5.02 -11.63 9.15
C SER A 75 4.59 -10.48 8.25
N LEU A 76 3.29 -10.38 7.92
CA LEU A 76 2.74 -9.27 7.12
C LEU A 76 2.83 -7.91 7.83
N LEU A 77 2.89 -7.87 9.16
CA LEU A 77 3.13 -6.67 9.95
C LEU A 77 4.62 -6.35 10.14
N GLY A 78 5.53 -7.17 9.62
CA GLY A 78 6.98 -7.01 9.81
C GLY A 78 7.47 -7.31 11.23
N LEU A 79 6.66 -7.95 12.06
CA LEU A 79 6.95 -8.23 13.48
C LEU A 79 7.81 -9.50 13.69
N ASP A 80 8.01 -10.30 12.65
CA ASP A 80 8.81 -11.53 12.69
C ASP A 80 10.27 -11.35 12.23
N GLY A 81 10.72 -10.11 12.00
CA GLY A 81 12.09 -9.73 11.60
C GLY A 81 13.21 -10.04 12.61
N GLY A 82 12.95 -10.87 13.63
CA GLY A 82 13.92 -11.29 14.64
C GLY A 82 14.46 -12.72 14.50
N LYS A 83 13.90 -13.58 13.62
CA LYS A 83 14.27 -15.01 13.57
C LYS A 83 15.27 -15.40 12.47
N GLU A 84 15.61 -14.51 11.55
CA GLU A 84 16.51 -14.85 10.44
C GLU A 84 18.01 -14.81 10.82
N LYS A 85 18.38 -14.21 11.96
CA LYS A 85 19.78 -14.18 12.45
C LYS A 85 20.16 -15.28 13.44
N ALA A 86 19.21 -16.06 13.95
CA ALA A 86 19.51 -17.08 14.98
C ALA A 86 19.97 -18.44 14.41
N LEU A 87 19.79 -18.70 13.12
CA LEU A 87 20.07 -20.01 12.51
C LEU A 87 21.42 -20.10 11.76
N LYS A 88 22.23 -19.03 11.75
CA LYS A 88 23.60 -19.03 11.18
C LYS A 88 24.71 -19.07 12.25
N GLY A 89 24.37 -19.33 13.51
CA GLY A 89 25.27 -19.23 14.66
C GLY A 89 25.43 -20.51 15.46
N VAL A 90 25.24 -21.70 14.86
CA VAL A 90 25.67 -22.96 15.46
C VAL A 90 26.55 -23.67 14.43
N ALA A 91 27.84 -23.33 14.48
CA ALA A 91 28.93 -24.15 13.98
C ALA A 91 29.35 -25.12 15.09
#